data_AF-A0A1G0VKJ7-F1
#
_entry.id   AF-A0A1G0VKJ7-F1
#
_cell.length_a   1.000
_cell.length_b   1.000
_cell.length_c   1.000
_cell.angle_alpha   90.00
_cell.angle_beta   90.00
_cell.angle_gamma   90.00
#
_symmetry.space_group_name_H-M   'P 1'
#
loop_
_entity.id
_entity.type
_entity.pdbx_description
1 polymer ?
#
loop_
_entity_poly.entity_id
_entity_poly.type
_entity_poly.pdbx_seq_one_letter_code
_entity_poly.pdbx_strand_id
1 'polypeptide(L)'
;MSNQFPNIEHLLADPVFEEIKSLGLIDELALRNYYIKSEYKKLRKTQTQINSLFTLSEKYHLSFDAIHTIVFRQRKQKSIFLG
;
A
#
# COMPACT_ATOMS: atom_id res chain seq x y z
N MET A 1 8.75 23.76 9.83
CA MET A 1 7.99 22.73 10.57
C MET A 1 8.36 21.38 9.98
N SER A 2 8.96 20.50 10.77
CA SER A 2 9.27 19.13 10.35
C SER A 2 7.96 18.44 10.01
N ASN A 3 7.75 18.11 8.74
CA ASN A 3 6.68 17.20 8.32
C ASN A 3 7.00 15.81 8.88
N GLN A 4 6.76 15.61 10.17
CA GLN A 4 6.63 14.28 10.73
C GLN A 4 5.36 13.70 10.11
N PHE A 5 5.55 12.86 9.09
CA PHE A 5 4.47 12.04 8.59
C PHE A 5 3.90 11.25 9.79
N PRO A 6 2.57 11.30 10.02
CA PRO A 6 1.98 10.57 11.12
C PRO A 6 2.30 9.08 10.97
N ASN A 7 2.57 8.41 12.10
CA ASN A 7 2.69 6.96 12.10
C ASN A 7 1.37 6.39 11.56
N ILE A 8 1.43 5.72 10.41
CA ILE A 8 0.24 5.18 9.73
C ILE A 8 -0.49 4.21 10.66
N GLU A 9 0.22 3.47 11.52
CA GLU A 9 -0.39 2.56 12.48
C GLU A 9 -1.27 3.29 13.49
N HIS A 10 -0.88 4.50 13.92
CA HIS A 10 -1.70 5.32 14.81
C HIS A 10 -2.92 5.86 14.07
N LEU A 11 -2.76 6.26 12.79
CA LEU A 11 -3.88 6.72 11.98
C LEU A 11 -4.91 5.60 11.77
N LEU A 12 -4.47 4.37 11.52
CA LEU A 12 -5.36 3.21 11.35
C LEU A 12 -6.09 2.82 12.64
N ALA A 13 -5.50 3.08 13.81
CA ALA A 13 -6.10 2.77 15.09
C ALA A 13 -7.08 3.85 15.58
N ASP A 14 -7.10 5.01 14.92
CA ASP A 14 -7.98 6.12 15.27
C ASP A 14 -9.43 5.81 14.87
N PRO A 15 -10.42 5.95 15.78
CA PRO A 15 -11.84 5.79 15.45
C PRO A 15 -12.29 6.66 14.27
N VAL A 16 -11.68 7.83 14.08
CA VAL A 16 -11.96 8.76 12.98
C VAL A 16 -11.59 8.15 11.63
N PHE A 17 -10.65 7.20 11.58
CA PHE A 17 -10.27 6.53 10.34
C PHE A 17 -11.44 5.77 9.71
N GLU A 18 -12.22 5.04 10.51
CA GLU A 18 -13.38 4.31 10.01
C GLU A 18 -14.49 5.26 9.53
N GLU A 19 -14.64 6.42 10.19
CA GLU A 19 -15.56 7.47 9.74
C GLU A 19 -15.13 8.03 8.37
N ILE A 20 -13.88 8.48 8.23
CA ILE A 20 -13.32 8.99 6.97
C ILE A 20 -13.39 7.94 5.86
N LYS A 21 -13.13 6.66 6.20
CA LYS A 21 -13.26 5.53 5.29
C LYS A 21 -14.69 5.35 4.80
N SER A 22 -15.66 5.38 5.71
CA SER A 22 -17.09 5.27 5.36
C SER A 22 -17.57 6.41 4.45
N LEU A 23 -16.96 7.58 4.58
CA LEU A 23 -17.22 8.74 3.71
C LEU A 23 -16.53 8.63 2.34
N GLY A 24 -15.79 7.56 2.07
CA GLY A 24 -15.08 7.35 0.80
C GLY A 24 -13.86 8.26 0.60
N LEU A 25 -13.39 8.91 1.67
CA LEU A 25 -12.27 9.86 1.61
C LEU A 25 -10.90 9.17 1.66
N ILE A 26 -10.88 7.83 1.77
CA ILE A 26 -9.67 7.02 1.78
C ILE A 26 -9.56 6.22 0.48
N ASP A 27 -8.47 6.42 -0.24
CA ASP A 27 -8.11 5.56 -1.37
C ASP A 27 -7.53 4.23 -0.83
N GLU A 28 -8.41 3.25 -0.61
CA GLU A 28 -8.04 1.93 -0.09
C GLU A 28 -7.05 1.20 -1.00
N LEU A 29 -7.14 1.41 -2.33
CA LEU A 29 -6.20 0.83 -3.29
C LEU A 29 -4.81 1.46 -3.13
N ALA A 30 -4.73 2.77 -2.91
CA ALA A 30 -3.48 3.44 -2.59
C ALA A 30 -2.84 2.88 -1.32
N LEU A 31 -3.67 2.71 -0.28
CA LEU A 31 -3.23 2.24 1.03
C LEU A 31 -2.71 0.80 0.95
N ARG A 32 -3.45 -0.11 0.31
CA ARG A 32 -3.00 -1.48 0.05
C ARG A 32 -1.68 -1.50 -0.72
N ASN A 33 -1.58 -0.71 -1.80
CA ASN A 33 -0.37 -0.65 -2.62
C ASN A 33 0.83 -0.10 -1.85
N TYR A 34 0.60 0.83 -0.90
CA TYR A 34 1.63 1.30 0.01
C TYR A 34 2.15 0.18 0.91
N TYR A 35 1.26 -0.62 1.52
CA TYR A 35 1.64 -1.76 2.34
C TYR A 35 2.45 -2.80 1.57
N ILE A 36 1.99 -3.18 0.38
CA ILE A 36 2.71 -4.11 -0.50
C ILE A 36 4.13 -3.61 -0.79
N LYS A 37 4.31 -2.31 -1.09
CA LYS A 37 5.64 -1.72 -1.33
C LYS A 37 6.52 -1.74 -0.07
N SER A 38 5.95 -1.45 1.09
CA SER A 38 6.67 -1.47 2.37
C SER A 38 7.16 -2.87 2.71
N GLU A 39 6.29 -3.87 2.54
CA GLU A 39 6.64 -5.27 2.79
C GLU A 39 7.63 -5.81 1.77
N TYR A 40 7.49 -5.48 0.49
CA TYR A 40 8.49 -5.80 -0.53
C TYR A 40 9.89 -5.33 -0.12
N LYS A 41 10.03 -4.09 0.37
CA LYS A 41 11.31 -3.56 0.86
C LYS A 41 11.86 -4.37 2.05
N LYS A 42 10.99 -4.89 2.92
CA LYS A 42 11.39 -5.76 4.04
C LYS A 42 11.86 -7.12 3.54
N LEU A 43 11.09 -7.78 2.66
CA LEU A 43 11.41 -9.09 2.08
C LEU A 43 12.71 -9.08 1.28
N ARG A 44 12.99 -8.00 0.55
CA ARG A 44 14.23 -7.87 -0.24
C ARG A 44 15.52 -7.86 0.58
N LYS A 45 15.44 -7.68 1.91
CA LYS A 45 16.59 -7.83 2.81
C LYS A 45 17.02 -9.29 2.99
N THR A 46 16.11 -10.23 2.75
CA THR A 46 16.31 -11.66 3.08
C THR A 46 16.04 -12.60 1.91
N GLN A 47 15.33 -12.16 0.87
CA GLN A 47 14.87 -13.00 -0.24
C GLN A 47 15.19 -12.40 -1.61
N THR A 48 15.28 -13.26 -2.63
CA THR A 48 15.39 -12.82 -4.03
C THR A 48 14.15 -12.03 -4.46
N GLN A 49 14.27 -11.27 -5.54
CA GLN A 49 13.14 -10.51 -6.08
C GLN A 49 11.96 -11.42 -6.44
N ILE A 50 12.22 -12.53 -7.15
CA ILE A 50 11.18 -13.47 -7.59
C ILE A 50 10.45 -14.05 -6.37
N ASN A 51 11.18 -14.51 -5.36
CA ASN A 51 10.56 -15.07 -4.15
C ASN A 51 9.76 -14.00 -3.39
N SER A 52 10.28 -12.77 -3.30
CA SER A 52 9.57 -11.67 -2.65
C SER A 52 8.24 -11.36 -3.35
N LEU A 53 8.23 -11.32 -4.69
CA LEU A 53 7.02 -11.09 -5.48
C LEU A 53 6.03 -12.24 -5.34
N PHE A 54 6.51 -13.49 -5.34
CA PHE A 54 5.67 -14.67 -5.14
C PHE A 54 5.04 -14.69 -3.75
N THR A 55 5.81 -14.44 -2.69
CA THR A 55 5.29 -14.34 -1.32
C THR A 55 4.20 -13.27 -1.18
N LEU A 56 4.38 -12.11 -1.83
CA LEU A 56 3.38 -11.05 -1.83
C LEU A 56 2.14 -11.43 -2.66
N SER A 57 2.32 -12.11 -3.79
CA SER A 57 1.24 -12.63 -4.63
C SER A 57 0.31 -13.54 -3.82
N GLU A 58 0.90 -14.50 -3.10
CA GLU A 58 0.17 -15.43 -2.23
C GLU A 58 -0.52 -14.68 -1.08
N LYS A 59 0.21 -13.80 -0.37
CA LYS A 59 -0.31 -13.09 0.81
C LYS A 59 -1.47 -12.15 0.50
N TYR A 60 -1.41 -11.43 -0.62
CA TYR A 60 -2.42 -10.44 -0.98
C TYR A 60 -3.46 -10.98 -1.97
N HIS A 61 -3.36 -12.27 -2.36
CA HIS A 61 -4.23 -12.90 -3.36
C HIS A 61 -4.32 -12.09 -4.66
N LEU A 62 -3.20 -11.52 -5.09
CA LEU A 62 -3.07 -10.76 -6.33
C LEU A 62 -2.16 -11.52 -7.29
N SER A 63 -2.38 -11.37 -8.59
CA SER A 63 -1.49 -11.99 -9.58
C SER A 63 -0.05 -11.45 -9.45
N PHE A 64 0.91 -12.26 -9.88
CA PHE A 64 2.31 -11.86 -9.91
C PHE A 64 2.53 -10.54 -10.67
N ASP A 65 1.88 -10.37 -11.83
CA ASP A 65 1.95 -9.14 -12.64
C ASP A 65 1.33 -7.93 -11.94
N ALA A 66 0.26 -8.14 -11.16
CA ALA A 66 -0.34 -7.08 -10.36
C ALA A 66 0.62 -6.61 -9.27
N ILE A 67 1.22 -7.55 -8.52
CA ILE A 67 2.26 -7.22 -7.51
C ILE A 67 3.46 -6.53 -8.17
N HIS A 68 3.95 -7.04 -9.29
CA HIS A 68 5.05 -6.44 -10.04
C HIS A 68 4.71 -5.00 -10.44
N THR A 69 3.52 -4.78 -11.01
CA THR A 69 3.04 -3.45 -11.37
C THR A 69 2.96 -2.53 -10.15
N ILE A 70 2.41 -3.02 -9.04
CA ILE A 70 2.31 -2.25 -7.79
C ILE A 70 3.70 -1.82 -7.33
N VAL A 71 4.65 -2.76 -7.25
CA VAL A 71 6.00 -2.51 -6.71
C VAL A 71 6.80 -1.56 -7.60
N PHE A 72 6.81 -1.77 -8.92
CA PHE A 72 7.73 -1.08 -9.82
C PHE A 72 7.13 0.12 -10.56
N ARG A 73 5.82 0.19 -10.73
CA ARG A 73 5.20 1.30 -11.45
C ARG A 73 5.15 2.54 -10.57
N GLN A 74 5.75 3.63 -11.05
CA GLN A 74 5.54 4.96 -10.48
C GLN A 74 4.12 5.42 -10.78
N ARG A 75 3.41 5.87 -9.75
CA ARG A 75 2.03 6.35 -9.88
C ARG A 75 2.05 7.72 -10.57
N LYS A 76 1.63 7.78 -11.84
CA LYS A 76 1.63 9.01 -12.65
C LYS A 76 0.41 9.92 -12.40
N GLN A 77 -0.68 9.37 -11.87
CA GLN A 77 -1.90 10.13 -11.54
C GLN A 77 -2.33 9.87 -10.08
N LYS A 78 -2.61 10.95 -9.36
CA LYS A 78 -3.34 10.89 -8.08
C LYS A 78 -4.78 10.47 -8.37
N SER A 79 -5.39 9.67 -7.51
CA SER A 79 -6.84 9.44 -7.61
C SER A 79 -7.52 10.78 -7.48
N ILE A 80 -8.17 11.22 -8.56
CA ILE A 80 -9.14 12.29 -8.51
C ILE A 80 -10.44 11.55 -8.23
N PHE A 81 -11.02 11.79 -7.05
CA PHE A 81 -12.35 11.31 -6.74
C PHE A 81 -13.30 11.94 -7.78
N LEU A 82 -13.73 11.14 -8.76
CA LEU A 82 -14.82 11.48 -9.66
C LEU A 82 -16.03 10.74 -9.10
N GLY A 83 -16.71 11.42 -8.18
CA GLY A 83 -18.12 11.15 -7.90
C GLY A 83 -18.98 11.65 -9.05
#